data_AF-A0A2E6ENV1-F1
#
_entry.id   AF-A0A2E6ENV1-F1
#
_cell.length_a   1.000
_cell.length_b   1.000
_cell.length_c   1.000
_cell.angle_alpha   90.00
_cell.angle_beta   90.00
_cell.angle_gamma   90.00
#
_symmetry.space_group_name_H-M   'P 1'
#
loop_
_entity.id
_entity.type
_entity.pdbx_description
1 polymer ?
#
loop_
_entity_poly.entity_id
_entity_poly.type
_entity_poly.pdbx_seq_one_letter_code
_entity_poly.pdbx_strand_id
1 'polypeptide(L)'
;MSVRLQALMRASAAFLLFFLCACDPAVPAGEVSGDCRTEDLYKGEQQYFDEVMVPEVFEVYCTVCHGSDKIGAVERKGATEGLNYDDFEGSRAWNTTFPGFGTWHEMQVQTMPPMGRMPSTEELQLVLDWVNCELAARQADDDDDSAAGDDDDDSAAGDDDDDSAAEDDDDSALGP
;
A
#
# COMPACT_ATOMS: atom_id res chain seq x y z
N MET A 1 10.16 74.98 -13.90
CA MET A 1 10.74 73.87 -13.11
C MET A 1 10.00 73.81 -11.78
N SER A 2 9.52 72.72 -11.23
CA SER A 2 8.90 71.50 -11.73
C SER A 2 8.11 70.97 -10.53
N VAL A 3 6.82 70.70 -10.75
CA VAL A 3 5.94 69.68 -10.15
C VAL A 3 5.94 69.42 -8.62
N ARG A 4 4.72 69.58 -8.08
CA ARG A 4 4.17 69.19 -6.77
C ARG A 4 4.40 67.71 -6.43
N LEU A 5 4.64 67.34 -5.16
CA LEU A 5 4.32 65.99 -4.67
C LEU A 5 3.56 66.03 -3.34
N GLN A 6 2.48 65.26 -3.33
CA GLN A 6 1.40 65.24 -2.36
C GLN A 6 1.76 64.35 -1.16
N ALA A 7 1.39 64.78 0.03
CA ALA A 7 1.32 63.93 1.21
C ALA A 7 -0.15 63.63 1.49
N LEU A 8 -0.58 62.38 1.34
CA LEU A 8 -1.87 61.92 1.87
C LEU A 8 -1.90 60.42 2.12
N MET A 9 -2.54 60.11 3.25
CA MET A 9 -3.27 58.89 3.59
C MET A 9 -2.47 57.67 4.05
N ARG A 10 -2.33 57.63 5.40
CA ARG A 10 -2.38 56.42 6.21
C ARG A 10 -3.57 55.55 5.78
N ALA A 11 -3.29 54.35 5.27
CA ALA A 11 -4.26 53.27 5.21
C ALA A 11 -3.85 52.23 6.25
N SER A 12 -4.55 52.21 7.39
CA SER A 12 -4.50 51.11 8.35
C SER A 12 -5.17 49.90 7.71
N ALA A 13 -4.38 48.97 7.20
CA ALA A 13 -4.87 47.65 6.79
C ALA A 13 -5.05 46.79 8.06
N ALA A 14 -6.26 46.79 8.60
CA ALA A 14 -6.72 45.76 9.52
C ALA A 14 -6.82 44.45 8.71
N PHE A 15 -5.77 43.64 8.79
CA PHE A 15 -5.76 42.29 8.23
C PHE A 15 -6.69 41.43 9.12
N LEU A 16 -7.93 41.27 8.65
CA LEU A 16 -8.89 40.30 9.19
C LEU A 16 -8.30 38.90 9.05
N LEU A 17 -7.68 38.42 10.12
CA LEU A 17 -7.40 37.01 10.35
C LEU A 17 -8.73 36.27 10.40
N PHE A 18 -9.18 35.79 9.24
CA PHE A 18 -10.18 34.72 9.17
C PHE A 18 -9.54 33.49 9.83
N PHE A 19 -9.79 33.34 11.13
CA PHE A 19 -9.74 32.08 11.85
C PHE A 19 -10.79 31.16 11.20
N LEU A 20 -10.39 30.49 10.11
CA LEU A 20 -11.08 29.29 9.68
C LEU A 20 -10.87 28.27 10.80
N CYS A 21 -11.96 27.89 11.48
CA CYS A 21 -12.02 26.62 12.19
C CYS A 21 -11.56 25.54 11.21
N ALA A 22 -10.31 25.09 11.33
CA ALA A 22 -9.86 23.84 10.74
C ALA A 22 -10.60 22.75 11.52
N CYS A 23 -11.82 22.44 11.07
CA CYS A 23 -12.46 21.17 11.38
C CYS A 23 -11.47 20.07 11.01
N ASP A 24 -11.30 19.10 11.90
CA ASP A 24 -10.44 17.92 11.72
C ASP A 24 -10.39 17.44 10.26
N PRO A 25 -9.21 17.09 9.73
CA PRO A 25 -9.13 16.50 8.39
C PRO A 25 -9.95 15.21 8.42
N ALA A 26 -11.09 15.23 7.72
CA ALA A 26 -11.83 14.01 7.49
C ALA A 26 -10.89 13.03 6.77
N VAL A 27 -10.78 11.81 7.28
CA VAL A 27 -10.11 10.74 6.56
C VAL A 27 -10.82 10.59 5.21
N PRO A 28 -10.08 10.49 4.08
CA PRO A 28 -10.68 10.25 2.78
C PRO A 28 -11.68 9.10 2.85
N ALA A 29 -12.84 9.24 2.21
CA ALA A 29 -13.87 8.20 2.17
C ALA A 29 -13.49 6.97 1.29
N GLY A 30 -12.21 6.83 0.95
CA GLY A 30 -11.74 5.78 0.08
C GLY A 30 -11.56 4.45 0.80
N GLU A 31 -11.84 3.39 0.07
CA GLU A 31 -11.67 2.00 0.52
C GLU A 31 -10.47 1.39 -0.19
N VAL A 32 -9.83 0.42 0.47
CA VAL A 32 -8.81 -0.41 -0.17
C VAL A 32 -9.54 -1.47 -0.98
N SER A 33 -9.50 -1.35 -2.29
CA SER A 33 -10.09 -2.29 -3.25
C SER A 33 -9.05 -2.99 -4.12
N GLY A 34 -7.81 -2.48 -4.14
CA GLY A 34 -6.82 -2.90 -5.13
C GLY A 34 -7.10 -2.36 -6.53
N ASP A 35 -8.08 -1.46 -6.69
CA ASP A 35 -8.31 -0.82 -7.98
C ASP A 35 -7.23 0.25 -8.20
N CYS A 36 -6.30 -0.04 -9.10
CA CYS A 36 -5.33 0.92 -9.60
C CYS A 36 -5.36 0.95 -11.12
N ARG A 37 -5.27 2.15 -11.69
CA ARG A 37 -5.20 2.30 -13.15
C ARG A 37 -3.87 1.77 -13.64
N THR A 38 -3.84 1.17 -14.83
CA THR A 38 -2.60 0.60 -15.40
C THR A 38 -1.48 1.63 -15.49
N GLU A 39 -1.80 2.88 -15.81
CA GLU A 39 -0.83 3.98 -15.85
C GLU A 39 -0.31 4.43 -14.47
N ASP A 40 -0.98 4.03 -13.39
CA ASP A 40 -0.64 4.38 -12.00
C ASP A 40 -0.01 3.22 -11.23
N LEU A 41 0.15 2.03 -11.83
CA LEU A 41 0.72 0.85 -11.17
C LEU A 41 2.11 1.09 -10.59
N TYR A 42 2.90 1.99 -11.20
CA TYR A 42 4.21 2.39 -10.69
C TYR A 42 4.15 2.94 -9.26
N LYS A 43 2.99 3.45 -8.82
CA LYS A 43 2.80 3.91 -7.43
C LYS A 43 2.85 2.77 -6.43
N GLY A 44 2.61 1.52 -6.84
CA GLY A 44 2.73 0.33 -6.01
C GLY A 44 4.15 -0.24 -5.94
N GLU A 45 5.08 0.29 -6.74
CA GLU A 45 6.43 -0.26 -6.88
C GLU A 45 7.41 0.30 -5.83
N GLN A 46 8.50 -0.42 -5.61
CA GLN A 46 9.55 -0.04 -4.66
C GLN A 46 10.12 1.36 -4.93
N GLN A 47 10.30 1.75 -6.20
CA GLN A 47 10.84 3.06 -6.52
C GLN A 47 9.96 4.19 -6.00
N TYR A 48 8.64 4.10 -6.20
CA TYR A 48 7.71 5.11 -5.69
C TYR A 48 7.65 5.10 -4.16
N PHE A 49 7.74 3.92 -3.55
CA PHE A 49 7.85 3.81 -2.10
C PHE A 49 9.07 4.58 -1.56
N ASP A 50 10.25 4.35 -2.12
CA ASP A 50 11.51 4.98 -1.68
C ASP A 50 11.55 6.48 -1.97
N GLU A 51 11.06 6.91 -3.14
CA GLU A 51 11.16 8.32 -3.58
C GLU A 51 10.03 9.21 -3.06
N VAL A 52 8.87 8.64 -2.71
CA VAL A 52 7.68 9.41 -2.31
C VAL A 52 7.17 8.98 -0.95
N MET A 53 6.83 7.70 -0.76
CA MET A 53 6.13 7.28 0.45
C MET A 53 7.00 7.41 1.70
N VAL A 54 8.28 7.02 1.62
CA VAL A 54 9.23 7.16 2.72
C VAL A 54 9.40 8.62 3.13
N PRO A 55 9.87 9.55 2.27
CA PRO A 55 10.14 10.92 2.70
C PRO A 55 8.89 11.74 3.05
N GLU A 56 7.78 11.56 2.34
CA GLU A 56 6.60 12.43 2.49
C GLU A 56 5.65 11.96 3.60
N VAL A 57 5.60 10.65 3.87
CA VAL A 57 4.64 10.08 4.83
C VAL A 57 5.34 9.24 5.90
N PHE A 58 6.04 8.17 5.52
CA PHE A 58 6.45 7.17 6.50
C PHE A 58 7.57 7.65 7.42
N GLU A 59 8.54 8.42 6.93
CA GLU A 59 9.58 9.01 7.78
C GLU A 59 8.99 10.02 8.77
N VAL A 60 7.98 10.77 8.34
CA VAL A 60 7.33 11.80 9.13
C VAL A 60 6.48 11.20 10.25
N TYR A 61 5.77 10.10 9.98
CA TYR A 61 4.73 9.58 10.87
C TYR A 61 4.99 8.21 11.46
N CYS A 62 5.66 7.32 10.72
CA CYS A 62 5.68 5.89 11.01
C CYS A 62 7.03 5.40 11.56
N THR A 63 8.15 5.79 10.94
CA THR A 63 9.49 5.22 11.24
C THR A 63 10.00 5.53 12.66
N VAL A 64 9.43 6.52 13.34
CA VAL A 64 9.75 6.82 14.74
C VAL A 64 9.52 5.61 15.64
N CYS A 65 8.49 4.82 15.38
CA CYS A 65 8.16 3.60 16.13
C CYS A 65 8.39 2.33 15.29
N HIS A 66 8.24 2.44 13.97
CA HIS A 66 8.30 1.36 13.00
C HIS A 66 9.50 1.51 12.06
N GLY A 67 10.66 1.94 12.57
CA GLY A 67 11.90 1.95 11.80
C GLY A 67 12.62 0.62 11.94
N SER A 68 13.31 0.19 10.88
CA SER A 68 14.16 -1.01 10.88
C SER A 68 15.30 -0.93 11.90
N ASP A 69 15.71 0.29 12.27
CA ASP A 69 16.71 0.57 13.29
C ASP A 69 16.18 0.46 14.74
N LYS A 70 14.86 0.36 14.94
CA LYS A 70 14.23 0.32 16.27
C LYS A 70 14.13 -1.10 16.79
N ILE A 71 14.81 -1.37 17.90
CA ILE A 71 14.91 -2.73 18.47
C ILE A 71 14.21 -2.81 19.83
N GLY A 72 13.35 -3.81 19.97
CA GLY A 72 12.67 -4.14 21.22
C GLY A 72 11.55 -3.16 21.61
N ALA A 73 10.76 -3.58 22.61
CA ALA A 73 9.50 -2.93 22.95
C ALA A 73 9.60 -1.45 23.38
N VAL A 74 10.72 -1.03 23.97
CA VAL A 74 10.91 0.34 24.46
C VAL A 74 11.09 1.32 23.31
N GLU A 75 12.00 1.03 22.37
CA GLU A 75 12.26 1.91 21.22
C GLU A 75 11.08 1.91 20.23
N ARG A 76 10.48 0.73 20.03
CA ARG A 76 9.29 0.56 19.18
C ARG A 76 8.01 1.08 19.83
N LYS A 77 8.02 1.43 21.12
CA LYS A 77 6.84 1.90 21.89
C LYS A 77 5.64 0.96 21.77
N GLY A 78 5.90 -0.35 21.74
CA GLY A 78 4.88 -1.38 21.55
C GLY A 78 4.46 -1.63 20.10
N ALA A 79 5.07 -0.97 19.11
CA ALA A 79 4.89 -1.30 17.70
C ALA A 79 5.36 -2.72 17.39
N THR A 80 4.59 -3.42 16.54
CA THR A 80 4.85 -4.79 16.08
C THR A 80 6.28 -4.96 15.60
N GLU A 81 7.00 -5.96 16.12
CA GLU A 81 8.34 -6.29 15.63
C GLU A 81 8.31 -6.76 14.18
N GLY A 82 9.29 -6.35 13.37
CA GLY A 82 9.36 -6.69 11.95
C GLY A 82 8.49 -5.83 11.02
N LEU A 83 7.54 -5.06 11.55
CA LEU A 83 6.79 -4.06 10.77
C LEU A 83 7.62 -2.78 10.65
N ASN A 84 8.26 -2.59 9.50
CA ASN A 84 9.17 -1.48 9.25
C ASN A 84 8.71 -0.65 8.05
N TYR A 85 8.45 0.64 8.25
CA TYR A 85 7.98 1.57 7.22
C TYR A 85 9.10 2.31 6.47
N ASP A 86 10.35 1.96 6.76
CA ASP A 86 11.56 2.29 5.98
C ASP A 86 12.06 1.09 5.14
N ASP A 87 11.27 0.01 5.10
CA ASP A 87 11.53 -1.20 4.31
C ASP A 87 10.28 -1.53 3.48
N PHE A 88 10.46 -1.64 2.16
CA PHE A 88 9.36 -1.87 1.23
C PHE A 88 8.66 -3.20 1.54
N GLU A 89 9.41 -4.28 1.71
CA GLU A 89 8.83 -5.61 1.93
C GLU A 89 8.13 -5.72 3.29
N GLY A 90 8.71 -5.14 4.34
CA GLY A 90 8.08 -5.06 5.66
C GLY A 90 6.75 -4.30 5.65
N SER A 91 6.69 -3.16 4.95
CA SER A 91 5.48 -2.35 4.80
C SER A 91 4.41 -3.06 3.98
N ARG A 92 4.84 -3.69 2.88
CA ARG A 92 4.00 -4.44 1.95
C ARG A 92 3.34 -5.64 2.59
N ALA A 93 4.11 -6.46 3.32
CA ALA A 93 3.59 -7.65 3.99
C ALA A 93 2.42 -7.31 4.93
N TRP A 94 2.50 -6.17 5.64
CA TRP A 94 1.48 -5.71 6.57
C TRP A 94 0.11 -5.46 5.93
N ASN A 95 0.08 -4.87 4.74
CA ASN A 95 -1.18 -4.57 4.06
C ASN A 95 -1.92 -5.80 3.55
N THR A 96 -1.28 -6.97 3.58
CA THR A 96 -1.81 -8.19 2.97
C THR A 96 -2.20 -9.27 3.97
N THR A 97 -2.13 -8.96 5.26
CA THR A 97 -2.32 -9.99 6.29
C THR A 97 -3.79 -10.41 6.43
N PHE A 98 -4.76 -9.49 6.37
CA PHE A 98 -6.21 -9.79 6.47
C PHE A 98 -7.10 -8.70 5.85
N PRO A 99 -8.33 -9.02 5.37
CA PRO A 99 -9.32 -8.02 4.99
C PRO A 99 -9.68 -7.12 6.19
N GLY A 100 -9.50 -5.80 6.05
CA GLY A 100 -9.74 -4.84 7.14
C GLY A 100 -8.55 -4.68 8.10
N PHE A 101 -7.37 -5.12 7.70
CA PHE A 101 -6.12 -4.92 8.42
C PHE A 101 -5.12 -4.18 7.53
N GLY A 102 -4.07 -3.62 8.12
CA GLY A 102 -2.99 -2.97 7.39
C GLY A 102 -2.92 -1.46 7.65
N THR A 103 -2.06 -0.79 6.88
CA THR A 103 -1.72 0.63 7.07
C THR A 103 -2.96 1.51 7.01
N TRP A 104 -3.78 1.33 5.98
CA TRP A 104 -4.96 2.17 5.76
C TRP A 104 -6.01 2.00 6.87
N HIS A 105 -6.22 0.77 7.36
CA HIS A 105 -7.17 0.52 8.45
C HIS A 105 -6.79 1.30 9.71
N GLU A 106 -5.53 1.18 10.15
CA GLU A 106 -5.03 1.88 11.35
C GLU A 106 -5.12 3.40 11.21
N MET A 107 -4.91 3.94 10.00
CA MET A 107 -5.10 5.36 9.72
C MET A 107 -6.59 5.77 9.76
N GLN A 108 -7.49 4.93 9.25
CA GLN A 108 -8.93 5.20 9.26
C GLN A 108 -9.51 5.24 10.68
N VAL A 109 -9.09 4.33 11.56
CA VAL A 109 -9.52 4.32 12.97
C VAL A 109 -8.79 5.37 13.83
N GLN A 110 -7.90 6.16 13.22
CA GLN A 110 -7.17 7.27 13.83
C GLN A 110 -6.37 6.87 15.08
N THR A 111 -5.86 5.63 15.09
CA THR A 111 -4.96 5.13 16.14
C THR A 111 -3.50 5.46 15.84
N MET A 112 -3.19 5.81 14.58
CA MET A 112 -1.84 6.09 14.10
C MET A 112 -1.75 7.46 13.37
N PRO A 113 -0.72 8.29 13.68
CA PRO A 113 0.26 8.10 14.73
C PRO A 113 -0.34 8.32 16.14
N PRO A 114 0.08 7.56 17.18
CA PRO A 114 -0.49 7.68 18.53
C PRO A 114 -0.08 8.98 19.24
N MET A 115 0.94 9.66 18.70
CA MET A 115 1.46 10.92 19.19
C MET A 115 1.92 11.75 18.00
N GLY A 116 1.58 13.03 17.98
CA GLY A 116 2.08 13.98 16.98
C GLY A 116 0.99 14.57 16.10
N ARG A 117 1.40 15.06 14.92
CA ARG A 117 0.50 15.58 13.88
C ARG A 117 -0.18 14.39 13.20
N MET A 118 -1.48 14.48 13.00
CA MET A 118 -2.19 13.58 12.08
C MET A 118 -1.88 13.96 10.63
N PRO A 119 -1.70 12.99 9.72
CA PRO A 119 -1.55 13.28 8.30
C PRO A 119 -2.69 14.11 7.74
N SER A 120 -2.40 14.99 6.78
CA SER A 120 -3.42 15.76 6.05
C SER A 120 -4.24 14.84 5.15
N THR A 121 -5.37 15.34 4.65
CA THR A 121 -6.20 14.58 3.69
C THR A 121 -5.41 14.19 2.44
N GLU A 122 -4.51 15.05 1.96
CA GLU A 122 -3.62 14.76 0.82
C GLU A 122 -2.59 13.68 1.15
N GLU A 123 -1.96 13.74 2.32
CA GLU A 123 -0.99 12.73 2.78
C GLU A 123 -1.69 11.37 3.01
N LEU A 124 -2.92 11.37 3.51
CA LEU A 124 -3.76 10.16 3.62
C LEU A 124 -4.08 9.58 2.25
N GLN A 125 -4.37 10.42 1.26
CA GLN A 125 -4.66 9.97 -0.10
C GLN A 125 -3.42 9.31 -0.75
N LEU A 126 -2.21 9.79 -0.45
CA LEU A 126 -0.97 9.12 -0.92
C LEU A 126 -0.88 7.67 -0.41
N VAL A 127 -1.20 7.44 0.87
CA VAL A 127 -1.20 6.09 1.44
C VAL A 127 -2.26 5.22 0.77
N LEU A 128 -3.48 5.73 0.59
CA LEU A 128 -4.54 4.97 -0.06
C LEU A 128 -4.18 4.59 -1.50
N ASP A 129 -3.66 5.53 -2.28
CA ASP A 129 -3.19 5.30 -3.65
C ASP A 129 -2.09 4.23 -3.68
N TRP A 130 -1.08 4.34 -2.81
CA TRP A 130 0.00 3.38 -2.72
C TRP A 130 -0.51 1.97 -2.36
N VAL A 131 -1.37 1.82 -1.34
CA VAL A 131 -1.91 0.52 -0.95
C VAL A 131 -2.73 -0.10 -2.09
N ASN A 132 -3.59 0.67 -2.75
CA ASN A 132 -4.39 0.15 -3.87
C ASN A 132 -3.51 -0.27 -5.06
N CYS A 133 -2.49 0.51 -5.40
CA CYS A 133 -1.60 0.19 -6.51
C CYS A 133 -0.61 -0.93 -6.21
N GLU A 134 -0.16 -1.07 -4.96
CA GLU A 134 0.67 -2.21 -4.53
C GLU A 134 -0.11 -3.53 -4.62
N LEU A 135 -1.36 -3.55 -4.16
CA LEU A 135 -2.22 -4.72 -4.28
C LEU A 135 -2.51 -5.07 -5.75
N ALA A 136 -2.70 -4.06 -6.60
CA ALA A 136 -2.94 -4.25 -8.04
C ALA A 136 -1.71 -4.79 -8.77
N ALA A 137 -0.53 -4.19 -8.51
CA ALA A 137 0.73 -4.58 -9.15
C ALA A 137 1.05 -6.06 -8.91
N ARG A 138 0.76 -6.55 -7.71
CA ARG A 138 0.93 -7.97 -7.38
C ARG A 138 0.02 -8.91 -8.12
N GLN A 139 -1.24 -8.54 -8.28
CA GLN A 139 -2.18 -9.35 -9.03
C GLN A 139 -1.72 -9.44 -10.49
N ALA A 140 -1.20 -8.33 -11.04
CA ALA A 140 -0.61 -8.34 -12.38
C ALA A 140 0.65 -9.24 -12.48
N ASP A 141 1.48 -9.29 -11.45
CA ASP A 141 2.64 -10.19 -11.40
C ASP A 141 2.24 -11.68 -11.25
N ASP A 142 1.20 -11.97 -10.47
CA ASP A 142 0.71 -13.34 -10.21
C ASP A 142 -0.09 -13.91 -11.40
N ASP A 143 -0.74 -13.06 -12.21
CA ASP A 143 -1.57 -13.46 -13.35
C ASP A 143 -0.77 -13.73 -14.66
N ASP A 144 0.51 -13.36 -14.73
CA ASP A 144 1.38 -13.59 -15.91
C ASP A 144 1.85 -15.07 -16.05
N ASP A 145 1.62 -15.90 -15.03
CA ASP A 145 1.96 -17.33 -15.05
C ASP A 145 0.84 -18.25 -15.57
N SER A 146 -0.28 -17.70 -16.04
CA SER A 146 -1.43 -18.50 -16.54
C SER A 146 -1.65 -18.49 -18.06
N ALA A 147 -0.74 -17.87 -18.85
CA ALA A 147 -0.84 -17.81 -20.32
C ALA A 147 0.17 -18.72 -21.05
N ALA A 148 0.39 -19.95 -20.54
CA ALA A 148 1.06 -21.02 -21.27
C ALA A 148 0.13 -22.25 -21.32
N GLY A 149 -0.88 -22.19 -22.20
CA GLY A 149 -1.84 -23.27 -22.37
C GLY A 149 -2.82 -23.12 -23.52
N ASP A 150 -2.47 -22.35 -24.56
CA ASP A 150 -3.10 -22.49 -25.87
C ASP A 150 -2.25 -23.50 -26.67
N ASP A 151 -2.49 -24.79 -26.45
CA ASP A 151 -2.27 -25.80 -27.48
C ASP A 151 -3.63 -26.45 -27.75
N ASP A 152 -4.18 -26.06 -28.90
CA ASP A 152 -5.29 -26.68 -29.58
C ASP A 152 -5.04 -28.19 -29.79
N ASP A 153 -5.93 -29.06 -29.30
CA ASP A 153 -6.19 -30.34 -29.97
C ASP A 153 -7.69 -30.68 -29.90
N ASP A 154 -8.41 -30.08 -30.86
CA ASP A 154 -9.68 -30.58 -31.37
C ASP A 154 -9.46 -31.98 -31.96
N SER A 155 -9.80 -33.03 -31.21
CA SER A 155 -10.10 -34.35 -31.78
C SER A 155 -11.39 -34.90 -31.19
N ALA A 156 -12.45 -34.73 -31.97
CA ALA A 156 -13.77 -35.27 -31.77
C ALA A 156 -13.80 -36.80 -31.65
N ALA A 157 -14.68 -37.26 -30.75
CA ALA A 157 -15.49 -38.49 -30.82
C ALA A 157 -14.84 -39.76 -31.42
N GLY A 158 -14.46 -40.66 -30.52
CA GLY A 158 -14.32 -42.08 -30.80
C GLY A 158 -14.64 -42.84 -29.52
N ASP A 159 -15.90 -43.24 -29.38
CA ASP A 159 -16.28 -44.39 -28.56
C ASP A 159 -15.44 -45.59 -29.02
N ASP A 160 -14.87 -46.36 -28.08
CA ASP A 160 -14.78 -47.81 -28.17
C ASP A 160 -14.28 -48.36 -26.82
N ASP A 161 -15.20 -49.05 -26.14
CA ASP A 161 -14.95 -49.98 -25.05
C ASP A 161 -13.96 -51.08 -25.49
N ASP A 162 -13.01 -51.49 -24.64
CA ASP A 162 -12.71 -52.93 -24.49
C ASP A 162 -12.01 -53.25 -23.17
N ASP A 163 -12.61 -54.21 -22.50
CA ASP A 163 -12.31 -54.83 -21.22
C ASP A 163 -11.31 -55.98 -21.45
N SER A 164 -10.19 -56.03 -20.72
CA SER A 164 -9.42 -57.28 -20.56
C SER A 164 -8.45 -57.26 -19.37
N ALA A 165 -8.74 -58.17 -18.45
CA ALA A 165 -7.97 -58.58 -17.30
C ALA A 165 -6.57 -59.14 -17.60
N ALA A 166 -5.67 -59.03 -16.61
CA ALA A 166 -4.67 -60.01 -16.15
C ALA A 166 -3.85 -59.29 -15.05
N GLU A 167 -4.01 -59.60 -13.76
CA GLU A 167 -3.28 -60.66 -13.03
C GLU A 167 -1.82 -60.80 -13.49
N ASP A 168 -0.88 -60.42 -12.63
CA ASP A 168 0.31 -61.23 -12.34
C ASP A 168 1.04 -60.66 -11.12
N ASP A 169 1.13 -61.52 -10.10
CA ASP A 169 2.04 -61.46 -8.97
C ASP A 169 3.51 -61.32 -9.43
N ASP A 170 4.35 -60.57 -8.71
CA ASP A 170 5.67 -61.10 -8.36
C ASP A 170 6.25 -60.45 -7.10
N ASP A 171 6.50 -61.35 -6.15
CA ASP A 171 7.18 -61.24 -4.89
C ASP A 171 8.69 -61.07 -5.12
N SER A 172 9.32 -60.06 -4.49
CA SER A 172 10.78 -60.12 -4.26
C SER A 172 11.21 -59.23 -3.08
N ALA A 173 11.23 -59.87 -1.91
CA ALA A 173 12.43 -60.08 -1.09
C ALA A 173 13.31 -58.87 -0.67
N LEU A 174 13.18 -58.54 0.61
CA LEU A 174 14.24 -58.54 1.65
C LEU A 174 15.72 -58.36 1.26
N GLY A 175 16.30 -57.26 1.79
CA GLY A 175 17.55 -57.25 2.58
C GLY A 175 18.77 -56.58 1.91
N PRO A 176 19.83 -56.28 2.68
CA PRO A 176 20.03 -56.35 4.13
C PRO A 176 19.80 -55.03 4.90
#